data_AF-A0A3B9QNP8-F1
#
_entry.id   AF-A0A3B9QNP8-F1
#
_cell.length_a   1.000
_cell.length_b   1.000
_cell.length_c   1.000
_cell.angle_alpha   90.00
_cell.angle_beta   90.00
_cell.angle_gamma   90.00
#
_symmetry.space_group_name_H-M   'P 1'
#
loop_
_entity.id
_entity.type
_entity.pdbx_description
1 polymer ?
#
loop_
_entity_poly.entity_id
_entity_poly.type
_entity_poly.pdbx_seq_one_letter_code
_entity_poly.pdbx_strand_id
1 'polypeptide(L)'
;MRSSARWEAILRPAASSWAIPRAWALALTLIGAGMVVAGLAFLYLWLGSTVTMLEAERARLVLSLEELSRDLTLLSVQVTQAYSPQAIAERAKALGMEPFTEDRTGYLIMEDDEGSGG
;
A
#
# COMPACT_ATOMS: atom_id res chain seq x y z
N MET A 1 -19.22 -14.97 -87.19
CA MET A 1 -18.66 -15.53 -85.93
C MET A 1 -17.23 -15.05 -85.74
N ARG A 2 -17.02 -13.86 -85.16
CA ARG A 2 -15.71 -13.31 -84.77
C ARG A 2 -15.95 -12.21 -83.74
N SER A 3 -15.78 -12.47 -82.43
CA SER A 3 -15.64 -11.42 -81.39
C SER A 3 -15.36 -11.90 -79.95
N SER A 4 -14.89 -13.12 -79.68
CA SER A 4 -14.65 -13.57 -78.28
C SER A 4 -13.20 -13.46 -77.78
N ALA A 5 -12.21 -13.20 -78.65
CA ALA A 5 -10.79 -13.29 -78.26
C ALA A 5 -10.17 -12.01 -77.64
N ARG A 6 -10.95 -10.94 -77.40
CA ARG A 6 -10.41 -9.63 -76.97
C ARG A 6 -10.39 -9.40 -75.45
N TRP A 7 -11.03 -10.27 -74.66
CA TRP A 7 -11.20 -10.06 -73.22
C TRP A 7 -10.10 -10.68 -72.36
N GLU A 8 -9.38 -11.69 -72.85
CA GLU A 8 -8.33 -12.39 -72.06
C GLU A 8 -7.05 -11.57 -71.87
N ALA A 9 -6.87 -10.47 -72.62
CA ALA A 9 -5.69 -9.61 -72.49
C ALA A 9 -5.79 -8.56 -71.36
N ILE A 10 -7.00 -8.31 -70.82
CA ILE A 10 -7.23 -7.25 -69.81
C ILE A 10 -7.07 -7.79 -68.37
N LEU A 11 -7.13 -9.10 -68.17
CA LEU A 11 -7.12 -9.77 -66.87
C LEU A 11 -5.78 -10.44 -66.54
N ARG A 12 -4.65 -9.87 -66.98
CA ARG A 12 -3.38 -10.17 -66.31
C ARG A 12 -3.23 -9.22 -65.12
N PRO A 13 -3.54 -9.62 -63.88
CA PRO A 13 -2.95 -8.93 -62.75
C PRO A 13 -1.44 -9.10 -62.92
N ALA A 14 -0.76 -8.00 -63.23
CA ALA A 14 0.67 -7.90 -63.02
C ALA A 14 0.88 -8.04 -61.51
N ALA A 15 0.89 -9.28 -61.03
CA ALA A 15 1.49 -9.64 -59.77
C ALA A 15 2.99 -9.39 -59.97
N SER A 16 3.40 -8.11 -59.93
CA SER A 16 4.79 -7.77 -59.75
C SER A 16 5.12 -8.38 -58.40
N SER A 17 5.87 -9.48 -58.41
CA SER A 17 6.56 -9.97 -57.23
C SER A 17 7.38 -8.78 -56.75
N TRP A 18 6.84 -8.07 -55.76
CA TRP A 18 7.50 -6.96 -55.10
C TRP A 18 8.62 -7.62 -54.31
N ALA A 19 9.70 -7.95 -55.01
CA ALA A 19 10.92 -8.44 -54.44
C ALA A 19 11.46 -7.25 -53.65
N ILE A 20 11.12 -7.22 -52.36
CA ILE A 20 11.62 -6.25 -51.40
C ILE A 20 13.14 -6.26 -51.59
N PRO A 21 13.74 -5.15 -52.01
CA PRO A 21 15.18 -5.13 -52.24
C PRO A 21 15.85 -5.58 -50.95
N ARG A 22 16.89 -6.42 -51.02
CA ARG A 22 17.61 -6.92 -49.83
C ARG A 22 17.97 -5.80 -48.85
N ALA A 23 18.22 -4.58 -49.35
CA ALA A 23 18.44 -3.37 -48.56
C ALA A 23 17.27 -2.99 -47.65
N TRP A 24 16.01 -3.11 -48.12
CA TRP A 24 14.81 -2.85 -47.32
C TRP A 24 14.58 -3.91 -46.25
N ALA A 25 14.90 -5.18 -46.53
CA ALA A 25 14.85 -6.23 -45.51
C ALA A 25 15.89 -5.98 -44.40
N LEU A 26 17.11 -5.55 -44.75
CA LEU A 26 18.14 -5.16 -43.78
C LEU A 26 17.73 -3.93 -42.97
N ALA A 27 17.14 -2.91 -43.61
CA ALA A 27 16.63 -1.74 -42.91
C ALA A 27 15.53 -2.09 -41.90
N LEU A 28 14.56 -2.93 -42.29
CA LEU A 28 13.48 -3.37 -41.41
C LEU A 28 13.99 -4.20 -40.23
N THR A 29 14.98 -5.08 -40.45
CA THR A 29 15.59 -5.86 -39.35
C THR A 29 16.38 -4.97 -38.38
N LEU A 30 17.11 -3.97 -38.87
CA LEU A 30 17.78 -2.98 -38.02
C LEU A 30 16.80 -2.15 -37.19
N ILE A 31 15.71 -1.69 -37.81
CA ILE A 31 14.65 -0.94 -37.11
C ILE A 31 13.99 -1.83 -36.06
N GLY A 32 13.67 -3.07 -36.40
CA GLY A 32 13.11 -4.05 -35.47
C GLY A 32 14.04 -4.32 -34.29
N ALA A 33 15.32 -4.54 -34.56
CA ALA A 33 16.33 -4.74 -33.52
C ALA A 33 16.46 -3.49 -32.61
N GLY A 34 16.49 -2.29 -33.20
CA GLY A 34 16.53 -1.04 -32.45
C GLY A 34 15.30 -0.84 -31.58
N MET A 35 14.11 -1.17 -32.09
CA MET A 35 12.86 -1.09 -31.35
C MET A 35 12.84 -2.06 -30.16
N VAL A 36 13.37 -3.28 -30.33
CA VAL A 36 13.51 -4.25 -29.23
C VAL A 36 14.46 -3.71 -28.16
N VAL A 37 15.63 -3.19 -28.54
CA VAL A 37 16.60 -2.64 -27.57
C VAL A 37 16.02 -1.42 -26.85
N ALA A 38 15.36 -0.51 -27.56
CA ALA A 38 14.71 0.65 -26.96
C ALA A 38 13.57 0.23 -26.02
N GLY A 39 12.78 -0.77 -26.41
CA GLY A 39 11.73 -1.35 -25.58
C GLY A 39 12.27 -1.98 -24.30
N LEU A 40 13.37 -2.74 -24.37
CA LEU A 40 14.03 -3.29 -23.19
C LEU A 40 14.60 -2.20 -22.28
N ALA A 41 15.27 -1.20 -22.85
CA ALA A 41 15.80 -0.08 -22.08
C ALA A 41 14.67 0.67 -21.35
N PHE A 42 13.57 0.95 -22.06
CA PHE A 42 12.38 1.56 -21.47
C PHE A 42 11.80 0.70 -20.35
N LEU A 43 11.65 -0.62 -20.57
CA LEU A 43 11.12 -1.54 -19.56
C LEU A 43 12.02 -1.58 -18.32
N TYR A 44 13.34 -1.58 -18.50
CA TYR A 44 14.30 -1.57 -17.40
C TYR A 44 14.23 -0.27 -16.60
N LEU A 45 14.22 0.88 -17.28
CA LEU A 45 14.06 2.19 -16.65
C LEU A 45 12.72 2.32 -15.92
N TRP A 46 11.65 1.85 -16.54
CA TRP A 46 10.32 1.82 -15.96
C TRP A 46 10.31 1.01 -14.66
N LEU A 47 10.84 -0.22 -14.69
CA LEU A 47 10.91 -1.08 -13.52
C LEU A 47 11.77 -0.48 -12.41
N GLY A 48 12.90 0.16 -12.75
CA GLY A 48 13.71 0.87 -11.78
C GLY A 48 12.93 2.02 -11.12
N SER A 49 12.21 2.82 -11.92
CA SER A 49 11.44 3.95 -11.41
C SER A 49 10.32 3.52 -10.47
N THR A 50 9.59 2.45 -10.79
CA THR A 50 8.51 1.95 -9.93
C THR A 50 9.05 1.42 -8.60
N VAL A 51 10.18 0.70 -8.62
CA VAL A 51 10.82 0.21 -7.40
C VAL A 51 11.24 1.39 -6.51
N THR A 52 11.90 2.41 -7.07
CA THR A 52 12.31 3.58 -6.28
C THR A 52 11.13 4.35 -5.70
N MET A 53 10.00 4.42 -6.42
CA MET A 53 8.78 5.04 -5.94
C MET A 53 8.18 4.24 -4.77
N LEU A 54 8.12 2.91 -4.88
CA LEU A 54 7.65 2.03 -3.81
C LEU A 54 8.55 2.11 -2.58
N GLU A 55 9.87 2.20 -2.74
CA GLU A 55 10.81 2.38 -1.63
C GLU A 55 10.60 3.72 -0.92
N ALA A 56 10.35 4.80 -1.66
CA ALA A 56 10.04 6.10 -1.10
C ALA A 56 8.72 6.09 -0.32
N GLU A 57 7.67 5.46 -0.87
CA GLU A 57 6.39 5.28 -0.18
C GLU A 57 6.55 4.46 1.10
N ARG A 58 7.31 3.37 1.04
CA ARG A 58 7.61 2.53 2.21
C ARG A 58 8.34 3.35 3.28
N ALA A 59 9.36 4.11 2.91
CA ALA A 59 10.11 4.93 3.86
C ALA A 59 9.19 5.98 4.52
N ARG A 60 8.30 6.61 3.75
CA ARG A 60 7.33 7.57 4.27
C ARG A 60 6.35 6.93 5.25
N LEU A 61 5.84 5.73 4.93
CA LEU A 61 4.93 5.01 5.82
C LEU A 61 5.61 4.60 7.13
N VAL A 62 6.85 4.10 7.06
CA VAL A 62 7.64 3.76 8.26
C VAL A 62 7.82 5.00 9.15
N LEU A 63 8.17 6.14 8.55
CA LEU A 63 8.34 7.39 9.29
C LEU A 63 7.04 7.82 10.00
N SER A 64 5.91 7.71 9.30
CA SER A 64 4.59 8.05 9.87
C SER A 64 4.17 7.11 11.01
N LEU A 65 4.54 5.83 10.94
CA LEU A 65 4.29 4.87 12.02
C LEU A 65 5.14 5.18 13.25
N GLU A 66 6.39 5.59 13.04
CA GLU A 66 7.28 5.98 14.13
C GLU A 66 6.81 7.26 14.82
N GLU A 67 6.36 8.27 14.06
CA GLU A 67 5.72 9.47 14.60
C GLU A 67 4.48 9.11 15.42
N LEU A 68 3.59 8.27 14.89
CA LEU A 68 2.38 7.86 15.59
C LEU A 68 2.69 7.07 16.87
N SER A 69 3.71 6.21 16.84
CA SER A 69 4.19 5.49 18.02
C SER A 69 4.71 6.45 19.10
N ARG A 70 5.44 7.48 18.69
CA ARG A 70 5.92 8.53 19.59
C ARG A 70 4.77 9.33 20.19
N ASP A 71 3.77 9.67 19.40
CA ASP A 71 2.58 10.38 19.89
C ASP A 71 1.78 9.53 20.87
N LEU A 72 1.61 8.23 20.59
CA LEU A 72 0.95 7.30 21.50
C LEU A 72 1.71 7.15 22.83
N THR A 73 3.03 7.12 22.81
CA THR A 73 3.84 7.04 24.04
C THR A 73 3.78 8.34 24.84
N LEU A 74 3.80 9.51 24.19
CA LEU A 74 3.59 10.78 24.86
C LEU A 74 2.20 10.88 25.47
N LEU A 75 1.18 10.47 24.71
CA LEU A 75 -0.20 10.48 25.18
C LEU A 75 -0.41 9.49 26.32
N SER A 76 0.20 8.30 26.26
CA SER A 76 0.10 7.32 27.35
C SER A 76 0.72 7.87 28.63
N VAL A 77 1.87 8.54 28.55
CA VAL A 77 2.50 9.21 29.70
C VAL A 77 1.61 10.32 30.25
N GLN A 78 1.03 11.16 29.39
CA GLN A 78 0.10 12.22 29.82
C GLN A 78 -1.16 11.66 30.47
N VAL A 79 -1.71 10.58 29.93
CA VAL A 79 -2.86 9.88 30.51
C VAL A 79 -2.48 9.29 31.86
N THR A 80 -1.35 8.58 31.97
CA THR A 80 -0.87 8.04 33.26
C THR A 80 -0.65 9.14 34.29
N GLN A 81 -0.14 10.31 33.87
CA GLN A 81 0.06 11.45 34.77
C GLN A 81 -1.27 12.10 35.17
N ALA A 82 -2.20 12.28 34.24
CA ALA A 82 -3.52 12.86 34.48
C ALA A 82 -4.45 11.93 35.29
N TYR A 83 -4.28 10.62 35.14
CA TYR A 83 -4.93 9.57 35.94
C TYR A 83 -4.07 9.10 37.11
N SER A 84 -2.99 9.83 37.44
CA SER A 84 -2.25 9.54 38.66
C SER A 84 -3.18 9.69 39.86
N PRO A 85 -3.08 8.82 40.88
CA PRO A 85 -3.99 8.84 42.03
C PRO A 85 -4.00 10.19 42.76
N GLN A 86 -2.92 10.96 42.67
CA GLN A 86 -2.80 12.32 43.19
C GLN A 86 -3.64 13.33 42.38
N ALA A 87 -3.59 13.28 41.04
CA ALA A 87 -4.40 14.16 40.18
C ALA A 87 -5.90 13.82 40.24
N ILE A 88 -6.23 12.54 40.40
CA ILE A 88 -7.61 12.09 40.63
C ILE A 88 -8.09 12.55 42.02
N ALA A 89 -7.26 12.44 43.06
CA ALA A 89 -7.59 12.93 44.39
C ALA A 89 -7.76 14.46 44.42
N GLU A 90 -6.95 15.23 43.70
CA GLU A 90 -7.13 16.69 43.56
C GLU A 90 -8.41 17.05 42.80
N ARG A 91 -8.74 16.35 41.72
CA ARG A 91 -10.02 16.56 40.99
C ARG A 91 -11.24 16.13 41.81
N ALA A 92 -11.15 15.03 42.55
CA ALA A 92 -12.20 14.58 43.47
C ALA A 92 -12.43 15.62 44.58
N LYS A 93 -11.34 16.17 45.15
CA LYS A 93 -11.39 17.25 46.13
C LYS A 93 -11.98 18.54 45.56
N ALA A 94 -11.64 18.90 44.31
CA ALA A 94 -12.21 20.04 43.61
C ALA A 94 -13.71 19.87 43.28
N LEU A 95 -14.16 18.63 43.10
CA LEU A 95 -15.57 18.27 42.93
C LEU A 95 -16.33 18.11 44.27
N GLY A 96 -15.68 18.43 45.40
CA GLY A 96 -16.30 18.37 46.73
C GLY A 96 -16.41 16.96 47.31
N MET A 97 -15.76 15.96 46.71
CA MET A 97 -15.62 14.63 47.30
C MET A 97 -14.43 14.67 48.27
N GLU A 98 -14.70 14.57 49.58
CA GLU A 98 -13.67 14.39 50.60
C GLU A 98 -12.83 13.13 50.32
N PRO A 99 -11.54 13.11 50.71
CA PRO A 99 -10.68 11.96 50.49
C PRO A 99 -11.28 10.73 51.17
N PHE A 100 -11.26 9.60 50.46
CA PHE A 100 -11.64 8.29 50.98
C PHE A 100 -10.84 7.99 52.25
N THR A 101 -11.48 8.08 53.41
CA THR A 101 -10.91 7.63 54.68
C THR A 101 -11.05 6.11 54.78
N GLU A 102 -9.93 5.43 55.07
CA GLU A 102 -9.86 3.98 55.34
C GLU A 102 -10.82 3.54 56.47
N ASP A 103 -11.31 4.46 57.29
CA ASP A 103 -12.32 4.22 58.32
C ASP A 103 -13.69 3.76 57.78
N ARG A 104 -13.93 3.85 56.46
CA ARG A 104 -15.16 3.35 55.81
C ARG A 104 -15.08 1.93 55.24
N THR A 105 -13.93 1.25 55.34
CA THR A 105 -13.90 -0.19 55.06
C THR A 105 -14.42 -0.94 56.27
N GLY A 106 -15.75 -1.07 56.35
CA GLY A 106 -16.32 -2.20 57.07
C GLY A 106 -15.79 -3.47 56.38
N TYR A 107 -14.84 -4.15 57.03
CA TYR A 107 -14.45 -5.49 56.63
C TYR A 107 -15.73 -6.33 56.62
N LEU A 108 -16.23 -6.63 55.43
CA LEU A 108 -17.27 -7.62 55.22
C LEU A 108 -16.58 -8.97 55.43
N ILE A 109 -16.42 -9.34 56.71
CA ILE A 109 -16.15 -10.71 57.11
C ILE A 109 -17.42 -11.47 56.70
N MET A 110 -17.37 -12.16 55.57
CA MET A 110 -18.34 -13.23 55.31
C MET A 110 -18.03 -14.31 56.35
N GLU A 111 -18.76 -14.31 57.46
CA GLU A 111 -18.89 -15.52 58.29
C GLU A 111 -19.58 -16.55 57.40
N ASP A 112 -18.80 -17.52 56.92
CA ASP A 112 -19.33 -18.78 56.40
C ASP A 112 -20.19 -19.38 57.52
N ASP A 113 -21.51 -19.32 57.32
CA ASP A 113 -22.51 -20.01 58.11
C ASP A 113 -22.43 -21.51 57.76
N GLU A 114 -21.31 -22.15 58.13
CA GLU A 114 -21.16 -23.60 58.05
C GLU A 114 -21.87 -24.21 59.25
N GLY A 115 -23.15 -24.53 59.01
CA GLY A 115 -24.08 -25.06 59.98
C GLY A 115 -23.53 -26.20 60.83
N SER A 116 -23.58 -25.99 62.15
CA SER A 116 -23.56 -27.03 63.16
C SER A 116 -24.82 -27.90 63.03
N GLY A 117 -24.63 -29.17 62.68
CA GLY A 117 -25.64 -30.22 62.79
C GLY A 117 -24.99 -31.52 63.25
N GLY A 118 -24.75 -31.64 64.56
CA GLY A 118 -24.49 -32.91 65.24
C GLY A 118 -25.78 -33.64 65.60
#